data_AF-A0A254TTJ1-F1
#
_entry.id   AF-A0A254TTJ1-F1
#
_cell.length_a   1.000
_cell.length_b   1.000
_cell.length_c   1.000
_cell.angle_alpha   90.00
_cell.angle_beta   90.00
_cell.angle_gamma   90.00
#
_symmetry.space_group_name_H-M   'P 1'
#
loop_
_entity.id
_entity.type
_entity.pdbx_description
1 polymer ?
#
loop_
_entity_poly.entity_id
_entity_poly.type
_entity_poly.pdbx_seq_one_letter_code
_entity_poly.pdbx_strand_id
1 'polypeptide(L)'
;MDRIGDIKVLFKQGVSSVGHPRYPGFNPETKIMRKGSILKDGALALPCDIVLWERDVEIVLRDDTKIYLDIFRPPVSGARVPAIISSGGFGKDGGVNRLITDQSPWRNGIPQATVSSLY
;
A
#
# COMPACT_ATOMS: atom_id res chain seq x y z
N MET A 1 -15.12 -17.66 -20.96
CA MET A 1 -14.12 -18.68 -20.53
C MET A 1 -12.79 -18.01 -20.43
N ASP A 2 -12.23 -17.90 -19.23
CA ASP A 2 -10.86 -17.43 -19.02
C ASP A 2 -9.85 -18.56 -19.12
N ARG A 3 -8.57 -18.27 -19.39
CA ARG A 3 -7.61 -19.34 -19.63
C ARG A 3 -6.12 -18.88 -19.57
N ILE A 4 -5.19 -19.72 -19.10
CA ILE A 4 -3.77 -19.38 -18.82
C ILE A 4 -2.77 -20.30 -19.58
N GLY A 5 -2.05 -19.83 -20.62
CA GLY A 5 -1.16 -20.64 -21.49
C GLY A 5 -1.65 -20.64 -22.95
N ASP A 6 -1.76 -21.80 -23.62
CA ASP A 6 -2.53 -22.00 -24.89
C ASP A 6 -4.05 -21.79 -24.73
N ILE A 7 -4.44 -20.93 -23.81
CA ILE A 7 -5.68 -21.02 -23.11
C ILE A 7 -6.24 -19.55 -23.27
N LYS A 8 -7.39 -19.36 -23.98
CA LYS A 8 -8.24 -18.13 -24.22
C LYS A 8 -8.87 -17.39 -23.01
N VAL A 9 -8.37 -16.23 -22.56
CA VAL A 9 -9.05 -15.40 -21.52
C VAL A 9 -10.23 -14.64 -22.15
N LEU A 10 -11.41 -14.51 -21.51
CA LEU A 10 -12.55 -13.80 -22.12
C LEU A 10 -13.10 -12.66 -21.28
N PHE A 11 -13.08 -12.79 -19.96
CA PHE A 11 -13.44 -11.77 -18.99
C PHE A 11 -13.43 -12.48 -17.63
N LYS A 12 -12.62 -11.98 -16.70
CA LYS A 12 -12.68 -12.38 -15.30
C LYS A 12 -13.32 -11.27 -14.50
N GLN A 13 -14.40 -11.59 -13.80
CA GLN A 13 -14.94 -10.65 -12.83
C GLN A 13 -13.88 -10.38 -11.76
N GLY A 14 -13.54 -9.10 -11.59
CA GLY A 14 -12.59 -8.65 -10.57
C GLY A 14 -13.17 -8.80 -9.16
N VAL A 15 -12.29 -8.67 -8.17
CA VAL A 15 -12.69 -8.68 -6.76
C VAL A 15 -13.57 -7.46 -6.49
N SER A 16 -14.78 -7.69 -5.99
CA SER A 16 -15.68 -6.59 -5.62
C SER A 16 -15.27 -5.98 -4.27
N SER A 17 -15.35 -4.66 -4.17
CA SER A 17 -15.28 -3.92 -2.90
C SER A 17 -16.61 -3.93 -2.13
N VAL A 18 -17.70 -4.35 -2.77
CA VAL A 18 -19.05 -4.35 -2.18
C VAL A 18 -19.09 -5.28 -0.96
N GLY A 19 -19.42 -4.72 0.20
CA GLY A 19 -19.51 -5.43 1.48
C GLY A 19 -18.23 -5.47 2.32
N HIS A 20 -17.05 -5.14 1.75
CA HIS A 20 -15.81 -5.04 2.51
C HIS A 20 -14.79 -4.11 1.81
N PRO A 21 -14.83 -2.78 2.04
CA PRO A 21 -13.96 -1.81 1.36
C PRO A 21 -12.47 -1.98 1.69
N ARG A 22 -12.13 -2.87 2.64
CA ARG A 22 -10.78 -3.17 3.14
C ARG A 22 -10.07 -2.00 3.80
N TYR A 23 -10.73 -0.88 3.94
CA TYR A 23 -10.35 0.19 4.84
C TYR A 23 -10.47 -0.30 6.29
N PRO A 24 -9.40 -0.28 7.10
CA PRO A 24 -9.44 -0.76 8.49
C PRO A 24 -10.15 0.20 9.45
N GLY A 25 -10.76 1.27 8.93
CA GLY A 25 -11.23 2.40 9.74
C GLY A 25 -10.10 3.38 10.04
N PHE A 26 -10.48 4.51 10.66
CA PHE A 26 -9.55 5.51 11.14
C PHE A 26 -8.83 4.96 12.37
N ASN A 27 -7.51 4.80 12.28
CA ASN A 27 -6.67 4.24 13.35
C ASN A 27 -5.28 4.89 13.30
N PRO A 28 -5.14 6.13 13.81
CA PRO A 28 -3.86 6.80 13.92
C PRO A 28 -2.89 5.98 14.74
N GLU A 29 -1.73 5.71 14.15
CA GLU A 29 -0.69 4.92 14.78
C GLU A 29 0.67 5.52 14.41
N THR A 30 1.63 5.36 15.32
CA THR A 30 3.02 5.70 15.07
C THR A 30 3.87 4.49 15.40
N LYS A 31 4.59 3.97 14.39
CA LYS A 31 5.38 2.75 14.56
C LYS A 31 6.75 2.84 13.89
N ILE A 32 7.74 2.27 14.57
CA ILE A 32 9.08 2.02 14.05
C ILE A 32 9.10 0.68 13.29
N MET A 33 9.59 0.70 12.05
CA MET A 33 9.78 -0.48 11.22
C MET A 33 11.27 -0.70 10.99
N ARG A 34 11.82 -1.78 11.55
CA ARG A 34 13.26 -2.05 11.49
C ARG A 34 13.68 -2.64 10.15
N LYS A 35 14.92 -2.37 9.72
CA LYS A 35 15.57 -3.07 8.61
C LYS A 35 15.44 -4.57 8.80
N GLY A 36 15.16 -5.29 7.71
CA GLY A 36 14.93 -6.73 7.74
C GLY A 36 13.49 -7.15 8.08
N SER A 37 12.63 -6.21 8.49
CA SER A 37 11.21 -6.53 8.70
C SER A 37 10.55 -6.98 7.40
N ILE A 38 9.73 -8.03 7.49
CA ILE A 38 8.93 -8.56 6.38
C ILE A 38 7.46 -8.25 6.67
N LEU A 39 6.81 -7.48 5.81
CA LEU A 39 5.44 -6.96 6.03
C LEU A 39 4.35 -7.86 5.45
N LYS A 40 4.75 -8.75 4.56
CA LYS A 40 3.90 -9.75 3.92
C LYS A 40 4.77 -10.95 3.57
N ASP A 41 4.25 -12.15 3.75
CA ASP A 41 4.96 -13.37 3.41
C ASP A 41 5.50 -13.35 1.97
N GLY A 42 6.78 -13.69 1.83
CA GLY A 42 7.50 -13.67 0.55
C GLY A 42 7.85 -12.29 0.00
N ALA A 43 7.57 -11.20 0.72
CA ALA A 43 7.94 -9.85 0.32
C ALA A 43 9.43 -9.56 0.54
N LEU A 44 9.93 -8.55 -0.16
CA LEU A 44 11.27 -8.02 0.05
C LEU A 44 11.39 -7.44 1.46
N ALA A 45 12.34 -7.92 2.25
CA ALA A 45 12.62 -7.36 3.56
C ALA A 45 13.04 -5.88 3.45
N LEU A 46 12.64 -5.05 4.42
CA LEU A 46 12.98 -3.62 4.38
C LEU A 46 14.51 -3.41 4.31
N PRO A 47 15.02 -2.64 3.34
CA PRO A 47 16.47 -2.47 3.14
C PRO A 47 17.11 -1.53 4.17
N CYS A 48 16.29 -0.73 4.86
CA CYS A 48 16.70 0.24 5.87
C CYS A 48 15.66 0.34 7.00
N ASP A 49 16.07 0.99 8.09
CA ASP A 49 15.15 1.37 9.17
C ASP A 49 14.22 2.48 8.68
N ILE A 50 12.93 2.31 8.91
CA ILE A 50 11.91 3.33 8.73
C ILE A 50 11.46 3.75 10.12
N VAL A 51 11.85 4.98 10.47
CA VAL A 51 11.54 5.69 11.72
C VAL A 51 10.10 5.59 12.13
N LEU A 52 9.30 6.06 11.21
CA LEU A 52 7.95 6.46 11.50
C LEU A 52 7.11 6.13 10.30
N TRP A 53 6.26 5.13 10.48
CA TRP A 53 4.96 5.08 9.83
C TRP A 53 3.99 5.84 10.73
N GLU A 54 3.65 7.06 10.36
CA GLU A 54 2.57 7.84 10.96
C GLU A 54 1.33 7.61 10.12
N ARG A 55 0.43 6.78 10.63
CA ARG A 55 -0.81 6.42 9.94
C ARG A 55 -1.88 7.46 10.23
N ASP A 56 -2.72 7.73 9.23
CA ASP A 56 -3.93 8.56 9.32
C ASP A 56 -3.63 10.00 9.83
N VAL A 57 -2.54 10.60 9.35
CA VAL A 57 -2.21 12.00 9.65
C VAL A 57 -3.19 12.93 8.95
N GLU A 58 -3.92 13.73 9.72
CA GLU A 58 -4.87 14.70 9.21
C GLU A 58 -4.16 15.89 8.54
N ILE A 59 -4.60 16.23 7.33
CA ILE A 59 -4.31 17.50 6.68
C ILE A 59 -5.63 18.20 6.37
N VAL A 60 -5.72 19.46 6.77
CA VAL A 60 -6.86 20.33 6.48
C VAL A 60 -6.56 21.12 5.22
N LEU A 61 -7.40 20.95 4.20
CA LEU A 61 -7.33 21.69 2.95
C LEU A 61 -7.92 23.10 3.12
N ARG A 62 -7.75 23.95 2.09
CA ARG A 62 -8.20 25.36 2.12
C ARG A 62 -9.72 25.52 2.26
N ASP A 63 -10.48 24.51 1.87
CA ASP A 63 -11.93 24.43 1.93
C ASP A 63 -12.45 23.72 3.19
N ASP A 64 -11.59 23.58 4.21
CA ASP A 64 -11.84 22.84 5.46
C ASP A 64 -12.04 21.31 5.28
N THR A 65 -11.88 20.79 4.06
CA THR A 65 -11.91 19.34 3.82
C THR A 65 -10.72 18.68 4.51
N LYS A 66 -10.99 17.64 5.31
CA LYS A 66 -9.97 16.81 5.96
C LYS A 66 -9.59 15.64 5.06
N ILE A 67 -8.30 15.53 4.76
CA ILE A 67 -7.72 14.34 4.14
C ILE A 67 -6.74 13.67 5.10
N TYR A 68 -6.51 12.38 4.92
CA TYR A 68 -5.61 11.60 5.76
C TYR A 68 -4.52 10.95 4.92
N LEU A 69 -3.30 11.00 5.41
CA LEU A 69 -2.13 10.47 4.74
C LEU A 69 -1.29 9.62 5.69
N ASP A 70 -0.53 8.70 5.09
CA ASP A 70 0.45 7.90 5.82
C ASP A 70 1.85 8.47 5.51
N ILE A 71 2.61 8.81 6.55
CA ILE A 71 3.95 9.38 6.42
C ILE A 71 4.97 8.29 6.72
N PHE A 72 5.89 8.06 5.79
CA PHE A 72 7.06 7.23 5.98
C PHE A 72 8.31 8.11 6.02
N ARG A 73 9.01 8.14 7.16
CA ARG A 73 10.23 8.95 7.30
C ARG A 73 11.38 8.23 8.01
N PRO A 74 12.64 8.64 7.71
CA PRO A 74 13.81 8.11 8.40
C PRO A 74 13.81 8.38 9.92
N PRO A 75 14.63 7.64 10.69
CA PRO A 75 14.80 7.84 12.13
C PRO A 75 15.35 9.15 12.62
N VAL A 76 15.95 9.90 11.72
CA VAL A 76 16.78 11.03 12.10
C VAL A 76 15.85 12.20 12.44
N SER A 77 15.71 12.48 13.74
CA SER A 77 14.92 13.62 14.20
C SER A 77 15.55 14.95 13.76
N GLY A 78 14.74 15.88 13.27
CA GLY A 78 15.16 17.27 13.04
C GLY A 78 15.84 17.56 11.71
N ALA A 79 16.11 16.55 10.87
CA ALA A 79 16.64 16.78 9.54
C ALA A 79 15.52 17.18 8.56
N ARG A 80 15.73 18.26 7.80
CA ARG A 80 14.89 18.54 6.62
C ARG A 80 15.30 17.59 5.51
N VAL A 81 14.37 16.73 5.10
CA VAL A 81 14.57 15.78 4.00
C VAL A 81 13.63 16.10 2.85
N PRO A 82 14.02 15.83 1.60
CA PRO A 82 13.09 15.88 0.47
C PRO A 82 11.91 14.95 0.71
N ALA A 83 10.70 15.42 0.40
CA ALA A 83 9.47 14.64 0.49
C ALA A 83 9.04 14.15 -0.90
N ILE A 84 8.59 12.90 -0.98
CA ILE A 84 7.91 12.34 -2.14
C ILE A 84 6.44 12.18 -1.77
N ILE A 85 5.55 12.69 -2.60
CA ILE A 85 4.10 12.58 -2.40
C ILE A 85 3.53 11.64 -3.46
N SER A 86 2.81 10.63 -3.01
CA SER A 86 2.02 9.74 -3.86
C SER A 86 0.55 9.92 -3.48
N SER A 87 -0.29 10.25 -4.46
CA SER A 87 -1.72 10.42 -4.29
C SER A 87 -2.46 9.72 -5.42
N GLY A 88 -3.57 9.06 -5.10
CA GLY A 88 -4.42 8.37 -6.07
C GLY A 88 -5.79 8.05 -5.47
N GLY A 89 -6.78 7.81 -6.34
CA GLY A 89 -8.17 7.53 -5.92
C GLY A 89 -8.42 6.14 -5.36
N PHE A 90 -7.36 5.38 -5.04
CA PHE A 90 -7.44 3.94 -4.75
C PHE A 90 -7.31 3.59 -3.26
N GLY A 91 -7.35 4.60 -2.39
CA GLY A 91 -7.09 4.45 -0.97
C GLY A 91 -5.58 4.42 -0.68
N LYS A 92 -5.17 5.06 0.42
CA LYS A 92 -3.76 5.15 0.83
C LYS A 92 -3.15 3.79 1.19
N ASP A 93 -3.97 2.84 1.63
CA ASP A 93 -3.59 1.44 1.93
C ASP A 93 -3.63 0.52 0.68
N GLY A 94 -3.93 1.09 -0.49
CA GLY A 94 -4.11 0.38 -1.76
C GLY A 94 -5.45 -0.34 -1.92
N GLY A 95 -6.30 -0.38 -0.87
CA GLY A 95 -7.66 -0.92 -0.89
C GLY A 95 -7.82 -2.23 -1.66
N VAL A 96 -8.83 -2.28 -2.53
CA VAL A 96 -9.10 -3.45 -3.39
C VAL A 96 -8.04 -3.64 -4.48
N ASN A 97 -7.35 -2.58 -4.91
CA ASN A 97 -6.32 -2.68 -5.96
C ASN A 97 -5.12 -3.52 -5.53
N ARG A 98 -4.79 -3.49 -4.25
CA ARG A 98 -3.78 -4.40 -3.67
C ARG A 98 -4.15 -5.87 -3.91
N LEU A 99 -5.42 -6.22 -3.70
CA LEU A 99 -5.92 -7.59 -3.90
C LEU A 99 -5.93 -7.97 -5.35
N ILE A 100 -6.42 -7.07 -6.20
CA ILE A 100 -6.45 -7.28 -7.64
C ILE A 100 -5.03 -7.58 -8.11
N THR A 101 -4.04 -6.83 -7.64
CA THR A 101 -2.63 -7.09 -7.95
C THR A 101 -2.20 -8.50 -7.52
N ASP A 102 -2.50 -8.90 -6.29
CA ASP A 102 -2.10 -10.20 -5.74
C ASP A 102 -2.85 -11.40 -6.35
N GLN A 103 -4.09 -11.21 -6.82
CA GLN A 103 -4.93 -12.25 -7.42
C GLN A 103 -4.88 -12.28 -8.95
N SER A 104 -4.33 -11.24 -9.57
CA SER A 104 -4.10 -11.21 -11.01
C SER A 104 -3.21 -12.38 -11.45
N PRO A 105 -3.44 -12.94 -12.64
CA PRO A 105 -2.55 -13.93 -13.24
C PRO A 105 -1.08 -13.43 -13.18
N TRP A 106 -0.20 -14.29 -12.65
CA TRP A 106 1.23 -14.00 -12.43
C TRP A 106 1.52 -12.71 -11.66
N ARG A 107 0.57 -12.21 -10.86
CA ARG A 107 0.70 -10.96 -10.10
C ARG A 107 1.05 -9.75 -10.99
N ASN A 108 0.46 -9.71 -12.19
CA ASN A 108 0.78 -8.74 -13.25
C ASN A 108 2.28 -8.75 -13.66
N GLY A 109 2.97 -9.87 -13.48
CA GLY A 109 4.40 -9.99 -13.72
C GLY A 109 5.29 -9.34 -12.66
N ILE A 110 4.74 -9.00 -11.48
CA ILE A 110 5.47 -8.38 -10.37
C ILE A 110 5.71 -9.44 -9.28
N PRO A 111 6.90 -10.07 -9.22
CA PRO A 111 7.18 -11.07 -8.18
C PRO A 111 7.06 -10.44 -6.79
N GLN A 112 6.46 -11.17 -5.84
CA GLN A 112 6.27 -10.67 -4.48
C GLN A 112 7.61 -10.31 -3.81
N ALA A 113 8.67 -11.07 -4.11
CA ALA A 113 10.00 -10.90 -3.56
C ALA A 113 10.73 -9.63 -4.04
N THR A 114 10.20 -8.89 -5.03
CA THR A 114 10.82 -7.63 -5.51
C THR A 114 10.18 -6.38 -4.89
N VAL A 115 9.15 -6.53 -4.06
CA VAL A 115 8.45 -5.42 -3.41
C VAL A 115 8.28 -5.67 -1.92
N SER A 116 8.39 -4.63 -1.09
CA SER A 116 8.29 -4.74 0.36
C SER A 116 6.87 -4.94 0.88
N SER A 117 5.86 -4.64 0.03
CA SER A 117 4.46 -4.53 0.46
C SER A 117 4.30 -3.53 1.61
N LEU A 118 5.04 -2.43 1.55
CA LEU A 118 4.81 -1.25 2.39
C LEU A 118 3.70 -0.42 1.75
N TYR A 119 2.63 -0.18 2.50
CA TYR A 119 1.46 0.62 2.14
C TYR A 119 0.95 1.31 3.40
#